data_AF-A0A3N5NTI6-F1
#
_entry.id   AF-A0A3N5NTI6-F1
#
_cell.length_a   1.000
_cell.length_b   1.000
_cell.length_c   1.000
_cell.angle_alpha   90.00
_cell.angle_beta   90.00
_cell.angle_gamma   90.00
#
_symmetry.space_group_name_H-M   'P 1'
#
loop_
_entity.id
_entity.type
_entity.pdbx_description
1 polymer ?
#
loop_
_entity_poly.entity_id
_entity_poly.type
_entity_poly.pdbx_seq_one_letter_code
_entity_poly.pdbx_strand_id
1 'polypeptide(L)'
;MRSASLWDETPVEVYVPYLQDPSFAMTLLVRTTIPLDRIVPVMRHEIRQVAPDLSTANIRMLDDIVTESMGSTPFITLIVSAFAAVGLMLSAIGIFSVFAFGVASRTREIGIRQALGATRGHVTRLFLKEALAPVIAGVLGGTALVLGLGRIIATLLFGVTPTDPLSFGTAVCIVVIVALAATYLPVRRALQIDPAATLRN
;
A
#
# COMPACT_ATOMS: atom_id res chain seq x y z
N MET A 1 6.08 -28.44 20.04
CA MET A 1 6.16 -26.98 20.29
C MET A 1 5.56 -26.26 19.10
N ARG A 2 4.73 -25.24 19.32
CA ARG A 2 3.99 -24.53 18.26
C ARG A 2 4.83 -23.31 17.88
N SER A 3 5.40 -23.27 16.68
CA SER A 3 6.11 -22.10 16.15
C SER A 3 5.13 -20.92 16.09
N ALA A 4 5.43 -19.85 16.80
CA ALA A 4 4.47 -18.76 17.02
C ALA A 4 4.34 -17.81 15.82
N SER A 5 5.28 -17.83 14.87
CA SER A 5 5.17 -17.05 13.63
C SER A 5 6.20 -17.52 12.59
N LEU A 6 5.95 -17.27 11.30
CA LEU A 6 6.90 -17.50 10.20
C LEU A 6 8.03 -16.45 10.14
N TRP A 7 8.06 -15.51 11.09
CA TRP A 7 8.88 -14.31 11.08
C TRP A 7 9.99 -14.32 12.14
N ASP A 8 9.96 -15.28 13.08
CA ASP A 8 11.03 -15.51 14.04
C ASP A 8 12.17 -16.33 13.41
N GLU A 9 13.40 -16.16 13.91
CA GLU A 9 14.50 -17.08 13.61
C GLU A 9 14.03 -18.50 13.94
N THR A 10 14.03 -19.38 12.94
CA THR A 10 13.64 -20.77 13.15
C THR A 10 14.56 -21.36 14.22
N PRO A 11 14.03 -21.74 15.41
CA PRO A 11 14.83 -22.47 16.37
C PRO A 11 15.33 -23.76 15.69
N VAL A 12 16.45 -24.30 16.14
CA VAL A 12 17.00 -25.53 15.56
C VAL A 12 15.95 -26.63 15.61
N GLU A 13 15.39 -26.97 14.44
CA GLU A 13 14.44 -28.06 14.29
C GLU A 13 15.21 -29.34 13.92
N VAL A 14 15.06 -30.37 14.73
CA VAL A 14 15.63 -31.70 14.45
C VAL A 14 14.48 -32.65 14.20
N TYR A 15 14.57 -33.40 13.11
CA TYR A 15 13.63 -34.46 12.82
C TYR A 15 13.97 -35.69 13.67
N VAL A 16 13.07 -36.04 14.58
CA VAL A 16 13.20 -37.23 15.44
C VAL A 16 12.09 -38.23 15.07
N PRO A 17 12.42 -39.51 14.82
CA PRO A 17 11.41 -40.55 14.61
C PRO A 17 10.42 -40.62 15.78
N TYR A 18 9.12 -40.71 15.49
CA TYR A 18 8.07 -40.73 16.52
C TYR A 18 8.25 -41.81 17.58
N LEU A 19 8.80 -42.97 17.20
CA LEU A 19 9.05 -44.08 18.12
C LEU A 19 10.13 -43.77 19.18
N GLN A 20 10.97 -42.76 18.96
CA GLN A 20 12.03 -42.37 19.89
C GLN A 20 11.56 -41.32 20.92
N ASP A 21 10.58 -40.50 20.57
CA ASP A 21 9.96 -39.50 21.47
C ASP A 21 8.45 -39.39 21.20
N PRO A 22 7.64 -40.33 21.75
CA PRO A 22 6.21 -40.35 21.51
C PRO A 22 5.53 -39.16 22.18
N SER A 23 5.00 -38.24 21.37
CA SER A 23 4.20 -37.14 21.90
C SER A 23 2.73 -37.55 22.10
N PHE A 24 2.11 -37.03 23.18
CA PHE A 24 0.67 -37.21 23.44
C PHE A 24 -0.23 -36.46 22.44
N ALA A 25 0.34 -35.50 21.69
CA ALA A 25 -0.37 -34.73 20.68
C ALA A 25 0.15 -35.12 19.28
N MET A 26 -0.43 -36.18 18.71
CA MET A 26 -0.10 -36.64 17.37
C MET A 26 -0.89 -35.87 16.32
N THR A 27 -0.19 -35.19 15.40
CA THR A 27 -0.79 -34.60 14.20
C THR A 27 -0.40 -35.44 13.00
N LEU A 28 -1.38 -35.97 12.28
CA LEU A 28 -1.14 -36.74 11.07
C LEU A 28 -1.20 -35.81 9.85
N LEU A 29 -0.09 -35.67 9.15
CA LEU A 29 -0.03 -34.96 7.87
C LEU A 29 -0.20 -35.97 6.74
N VAL A 30 -1.27 -35.81 5.96
CA VAL A 30 -1.54 -36.66 4.78
C VAL A 30 -1.40 -35.81 3.54
N ARG A 31 -0.46 -36.18 2.67
CA ARG A 31 -0.32 -35.57 1.34
C ARG A 31 -1.25 -36.29 0.38
N THR A 32 -2.17 -35.55 -0.23
CA THR A 32 -3.11 -36.06 -1.22
C THR A 32 -3.33 -35.05 -2.33
N THR A 33 -3.64 -35.54 -3.54
CA THR A 33 -4.08 -34.73 -4.68
C THR A 33 -5.61 -34.67 -4.81
N ILE A 34 -6.32 -35.41 -3.96
CA ILE A 34 -7.80 -35.48 -3.93
C ILE A 34 -8.33 -34.31 -3.08
N PRO A 35 -9.35 -33.57 -3.55
CA PRO A 35 -9.89 -32.45 -2.81
C PRO A 35 -10.53 -32.86 -1.48
N LEU A 36 -10.52 -31.92 -0.53
CA LEU A 36 -10.80 -32.14 0.89
C LEU A 36 -12.21 -32.71 1.13
N ASP A 37 -13.18 -32.23 0.34
CA ASP A 37 -14.58 -32.64 0.34
C ASP A 37 -14.78 -34.15 0.10
N ARG A 38 -13.91 -34.76 -0.72
CA ARG A 38 -13.98 -36.18 -1.07
C ARG A 38 -13.13 -37.07 -0.18
N ILE A 39 -11.98 -36.60 0.29
CA ILE A 39 -11.04 -37.41 1.08
C ILE A 39 -11.41 -37.45 2.57
N VAL A 40 -11.97 -36.37 3.13
CA VAL A 40 -12.38 -36.28 4.54
C VAL A 40 -13.39 -37.35 4.96
N PRO A 41 -14.51 -37.57 4.24
CA PRO A 41 -15.48 -38.58 4.64
C PRO A 41 -14.90 -40.00 4.61
N VAL A 42 -14.05 -40.30 3.63
CA VAL A 42 -13.35 -41.60 3.52
C VAL A 42 -12.39 -41.78 4.69
N MET A 43 -11.54 -40.79 4.97
CA MET A 43 -10.63 -40.86 6.11
C MET A 43 -11.35 -40.96 7.45
N ARG A 44 -12.44 -40.22 7.65
CA ARG A 44 -13.26 -40.35 8.87
C ARG A 44 -13.85 -41.75 9.02
N HIS A 45 -14.26 -42.36 7.92
CA HIS A 45 -14.80 -43.72 7.93
C HIS A 45 -13.73 -44.73 8.34
N GLU A 46 -12.55 -44.69 7.72
CA GLU A 46 -11.43 -45.59 8.02
C GLU A 46 -10.89 -45.40 9.45
N ILE A 47 -10.72 -44.15 9.90
CA ILE A 47 -10.23 -43.85 11.24
C ILE A 47 -11.20 -44.37 12.31
N ARG A 48 -12.51 -44.26 12.08
CA ARG A 48 -13.53 -44.79 13.00
C ARG A 48 -13.50 -46.31 13.11
N GLN A 49 -13.12 -47.02 12.05
CA GLN A 49 -13.02 -48.48 12.09
C GLN A 49 -11.80 -48.94 12.91
N VAL A 50 -10.68 -48.22 12.81
CA VAL A 50 -9.43 -48.59 13.49
C VAL A 50 -9.38 -48.08 14.93
N ALA A 51 -9.92 -46.89 15.19
CA ALA A 51 -9.82 -46.21 16.48
C ALA A 51 -11.10 -45.40 16.81
N PRO A 52 -12.19 -46.07 17.25
CA PRO A 52 -13.48 -45.42 17.49
C PRO A 52 -13.47 -44.39 18.63
N ASP A 53 -12.55 -44.50 19.58
CA ASP A 53 -12.44 -43.61 20.75
C ASP A 53 -11.74 -42.27 20.44
N LEU A 54 -11.15 -42.13 19.24
CA LEU A 54 -10.53 -40.88 18.82
C LEU A 54 -11.60 -39.93 18.28
N SER A 55 -11.86 -38.85 19.04
CA SER A 55 -12.55 -37.69 18.49
C SER A 55 -11.75 -37.22 17.28
N THR A 56 -12.34 -37.30 16.08
CA THR A 56 -11.70 -36.86 14.83
C THR A 56 -11.55 -35.34 14.88
N ALA A 57 -10.51 -34.87 15.55
CA ALA A 57 -10.21 -33.46 15.71
C ALA A 57 -9.94 -32.86 14.33
N ASN A 58 -10.62 -31.75 14.04
CA ASN A 58 -10.46 -30.83 12.90
C ASN A 58 -9.50 -31.29 11.78
N ILE A 59 -10.03 -32.03 10.81
CA ILE A 59 -9.33 -32.24 9.53
C ILE A 59 -9.40 -30.93 8.75
N ARG A 60 -8.25 -30.30 8.51
CA ARG A 60 -8.13 -29.04 7.78
C ARG A 60 -7.05 -29.17 6.72
N MET A 61 -7.18 -28.40 5.65
CA MET A 61 -6.13 -28.32 4.64
C MET A 61 -4.94 -27.57 5.23
N LEU A 62 -3.72 -28.02 4.92
CA LEU A 62 -2.51 -27.30 5.33
C LEU A 62 -2.54 -25.87 4.77
N ASP A 63 -3.06 -25.69 3.55
CA ASP A 63 -3.23 -24.37 2.92
C ASP A 63 -4.15 -23.44 3.72
N ASP A 64 -5.24 -23.95 4.31
CA ASP A 64 -6.12 -23.14 5.16
C ASP A 64 -5.40 -22.70 6.44
N ILE A 65 -4.62 -23.61 7.04
CA ILE A 65 -3.83 -23.32 8.25
C ILE A 65 -2.71 -22.34 7.93
N VAL A 66 -2.03 -22.49 6.79
CA VAL A 66 -0.99 -21.56 6.32
C VAL A 66 -1.62 -20.21 6.00
N THR A 67 -2.78 -20.15 5.35
CA THR A 67 -3.47 -18.89 5.05
C THR A 67 -3.93 -18.19 6.34
N GLU A 68 -4.40 -18.94 7.33
CA GLU A 68 -4.81 -18.43 8.66
C GLU A 68 -3.61 -18.00 9.51
N SER A 69 -2.49 -18.73 9.48
CA SER A 69 -1.23 -18.40 10.17
C SER A 69 -0.40 -17.32 9.48
N MET A 70 -0.51 -17.18 8.16
CA MET A 70 -0.11 -15.97 7.42
C MET A 70 -1.03 -14.78 7.74
N GLY A 71 -2.03 -14.98 8.61
CA GLY A 71 -2.57 -14.00 9.52
C GLY A 71 -3.08 -12.76 8.82
N SER A 72 -4.37 -12.75 8.46
CA SER A 72 -5.19 -11.53 8.45
C SER A 72 -4.57 -10.30 7.77
N THR A 73 -3.73 -10.49 6.76
CA THR A 73 -3.15 -9.37 6.01
C THR A 73 -4.21 -8.53 5.26
N PRO A 74 -5.36 -9.05 4.75
CA PRO A 74 -6.26 -8.18 4.01
C PRO A 74 -6.89 -7.07 4.86
N PHE A 75 -7.13 -7.26 6.16
CA PHE A 75 -7.79 -6.24 6.98
C PHE A 75 -6.87 -5.06 7.32
N ILE A 76 -5.63 -5.33 7.76
CA ILE A 76 -4.64 -4.27 8.02
C ILE A 76 -4.27 -3.57 6.72
N THR A 77 -4.04 -4.32 5.64
CA THR A 77 -3.78 -3.74 4.32
C THR A 77 -4.94 -2.86 3.85
N LEU A 78 -6.19 -3.28 4.08
CA LEU A 78 -7.37 -2.47 3.76
C LEU A 78 -7.38 -1.16 4.54
N ILE A 79 -7.16 -1.19 5.86
CA ILE A 79 -7.10 0.02 6.70
C ILE A 79 -5.97 0.95 6.24
N VAL A 80 -4.76 0.42 6.06
CA VAL A 80 -3.61 1.19 5.59
C VAL A 80 -3.87 1.79 4.21
N SER A 81 -4.48 1.03 3.30
CA SER A 81 -4.85 1.53 1.97
C SER A 81 -5.91 2.64 2.03
N ALA A 82 -6.87 2.54 2.96
CA ALA A 82 -7.87 3.58 3.18
C ALA A 82 -7.23 4.86 3.73
N PHE A 83 -6.34 4.75 4.72
CA PHE A 83 -5.56 5.90 5.22
C PHE A 83 -4.68 6.52 4.13
N ALA A 84 -4.03 5.71 3.31
CA ALA A 84 -3.23 6.18 2.18
C ALA A 84 -4.10 6.95 1.16
N ALA A 85 -5.30 6.45 0.85
CA ALA A 85 -6.25 7.11 -0.04
C ALA A 85 -6.73 8.46 0.52
N VAL A 86 -7.07 8.53 1.81
CA VAL A 86 -7.44 9.78 2.48
C VAL A 86 -6.27 10.76 2.49
N GLY A 87 -5.06 10.30 2.80
CA GLY A 87 -3.85 11.12 2.77
C GLY A 87 -3.55 11.69 1.38
N LEU A 88 -3.71 10.88 0.33
CA LEU A 88 -3.60 11.32 -1.07
C LEU A 88 -4.64 12.38 -1.41
N MET A 89 -5.89 12.20 -0.97
CA MET A 89 -6.97 13.14 -1.21
C MET A 89 -6.72 14.48 -0.50
N LEU A 90 -6.28 14.44 0.77
CA LEU A 90 -5.90 15.63 1.53
C LEU A 90 -4.70 16.34 0.89
N SER A 91 -3.69 15.59 0.44
CA SER A 91 -2.55 16.14 -0.28
C SER A 91 -2.98 16.83 -1.58
N ALA A 92 -3.84 16.19 -2.37
CA ALA A 92 -4.38 16.76 -3.60
C ALA A 92 -5.15 18.07 -3.35
N ILE A 93 -6.01 18.09 -2.31
CA ILE A 93 -6.77 19.28 -1.92
C ILE A 93 -5.83 20.40 -1.44
N GLY A 94 -4.81 20.07 -0.64
CA GLY A 94 -3.83 21.03 -0.15
C GLY A 94 -3.03 21.66 -1.29
N ILE A 95 -2.51 20.82 -2.19
CA ILE A 95 -1.80 21.27 -3.40
C ILE A 95 -2.72 22.14 -4.25
N PHE A 96 -3.95 21.69 -4.52
CA PHE A 96 -4.93 22.47 -5.29
C PHE A 96 -5.19 23.84 -4.65
N SER A 97 -5.38 23.89 -3.34
CA SER A 97 -5.71 25.13 -2.62
C SER A 97 -4.58 26.14 -2.66
N VAL A 98 -3.36 25.71 -2.37
CA VAL A 98 -2.16 26.57 -2.41
C VAL A 98 -1.91 27.06 -3.82
N PHE A 99 -2.03 26.19 -4.82
CA PHE A 99 -1.79 26.56 -6.21
C PHE A 99 -2.89 27.48 -6.77
N ALA A 100 -4.15 27.19 -6.48
CA ALA A 100 -5.28 28.01 -6.89
C ALA A 100 -5.19 29.42 -6.31
N PHE A 101 -4.81 29.54 -5.03
CA PHE A 101 -4.60 30.83 -4.39
C PHE A 101 -3.47 31.62 -5.08
N GLY A 102 -2.31 30.98 -5.33
CA GLY A 102 -1.18 31.62 -6.01
C GLY A 102 -1.52 32.10 -7.42
N VAL A 103 -2.29 31.31 -8.19
CA VAL A 103 -2.76 31.71 -9.52
C VAL A 103 -3.76 32.87 -9.43
N ALA A 104 -4.69 32.82 -8.47
CA ALA A 104 -5.67 33.90 -8.26
C ALA A 104 -4.99 35.24 -7.93
N SER A 105 -3.94 35.22 -7.10
CA SER A 105 -3.14 36.42 -6.79
C SER A 105 -2.39 36.99 -8.00
N ARG A 106 -2.10 36.18 -9.03
CA ARG A 106 -1.37 36.59 -10.25
C ARG A 106 -2.27 36.78 -11.47
N THR A 107 -3.59 36.76 -11.31
CA THR A 107 -4.56 36.88 -12.41
C THR A 107 -4.38 38.16 -13.24
N ARG A 108 -4.01 39.28 -12.60
CA ARG A 108 -3.78 40.56 -13.28
C ARG A 108 -2.57 40.51 -14.24
N GLU A 109 -1.48 39.87 -13.83
CA GLU A 109 -0.31 39.68 -14.68
C GLU A 109 -0.61 38.75 -15.86
N ILE A 110 -1.43 37.71 -15.63
CA ILE A 110 -1.89 36.78 -16.67
C ILE A 110 -2.73 37.53 -17.70
N GLY A 111 -3.65 38.39 -17.27
CA GLY A 111 -4.48 39.23 -18.15
C GLY A 111 -3.65 40.18 -19.01
N ILE A 112 -2.65 40.85 -18.43
CA ILE A 112 -1.72 41.73 -19.16
C ILE A 112 -0.91 40.94 -20.21
N ARG A 113 -0.36 39.77 -19.85
CA ARG A 113 0.38 38.92 -20.79
C ARG A 113 -0.49 38.41 -21.93
N GLN A 114 -1.74 38.03 -21.66
CA GLN A 114 -2.69 37.64 -22.70
C GLN A 114 -3.06 38.81 -23.62
N ALA A 115 -3.26 40.02 -23.07
CA ALA A 115 -3.52 41.22 -23.86
C ALA A 115 -2.32 41.60 -24.77
N LEU A 116 -1.10 41.27 -24.35
CA LEU A 116 0.12 41.41 -25.16
C LEU A 116 0.34 40.26 -26.17
N GLY A 117 -0.60 39.32 -26.30
CA GLY A 117 -0.57 38.24 -27.30
C GLY A 117 0.06 36.92 -26.83
N ALA A 118 0.31 36.73 -25.53
CA ALA A 118 0.82 35.45 -25.03
C ALA A 118 -0.21 34.32 -25.25
N THR A 119 0.23 33.23 -25.88
CA THR A 119 -0.61 32.04 -26.06
C THR A 119 -0.88 31.35 -24.73
N ARG A 120 -2.11 30.85 -24.54
CA ARG A 120 -2.54 30.11 -23.32
C ARG A 120 -1.57 28.98 -22.94
N GLY A 121 -0.97 28.31 -23.94
CA GLY A 121 0.04 27.26 -23.76
C GLY A 121 1.36 27.73 -23.15
N HIS A 122 1.81 28.95 -23.46
CA HIS A 122 3.03 29.51 -22.89
C HIS A 122 2.85 29.79 -21.40
N VAL A 123 1.68 30.34 -21.03
CA VAL A 123 1.30 30.61 -19.64
C VAL A 123 1.15 29.30 -18.85
N THR A 124 0.46 28.28 -19.41
CA THR A 124 0.36 26.97 -18.73
C THR A 124 1.72 26.38 -18.42
N ARG A 125 2.66 26.42 -19.36
CA ARG A 125 3.98 25.78 -19.22
C ARG A 125 4.83 26.48 -18.16
N LEU A 126 4.69 27.80 -18.04
CA LEU A 126 5.39 28.58 -17.03
C LEU A 126 4.94 28.19 -15.62
N PHE A 127 3.64 28.18 -15.37
CA PHE A 127 3.10 27.80 -14.05
C PHE A 127 3.35 26.33 -13.72
N LEU A 128 3.28 25.42 -14.71
CA LEU A 128 3.60 24.01 -14.48
C LEU A 128 5.09 23.79 -14.16
N LYS A 129 6.00 24.61 -14.72
CA LYS A 129 7.40 24.64 -14.32
C LYS A 129 7.61 25.18 -12.92
N GLU A 130 6.87 26.22 -12.55
CA GLU A 130 6.91 26.78 -11.19
C GLU A 130 6.35 25.77 -10.16
N ALA A 131 5.38 24.92 -10.57
CA ALA A 131 4.86 23.80 -9.78
C ALA A 131 5.87 22.68 -9.55
N LEU A 132 6.84 22.48 -10.45
CA LEU A 132 7.80 21.37 -10.33
C LEU A 132 8.75 21.54 -9.15
N ALA A 133 9.18 22.75 -8.83
CA ALA A 133 10.11 23.01 -7.73
C ALA A 133 9.59 22.51 -6.36
N PRO A 134 8.38 22.89 -5.89
CA PRO A 134 7.85 22.40 -4.63
C PRO A 134 7.53 20.89 -4.68
N VAL A 135 7.14 20.34 -5.83
CA VAL A 135 6.92 18.89 -5.98
C VAL A 135 8.23 18.12 -5.79
N ILE A 136 9.32 18.54 -6.44
CA ILE A 136 10.63 17.90 -6.31
C ILE A 136 11.13 18.01 -4.87
N ALA A 137 11.01 19.18 -4.24
CA ALA A 137 11.39 19.38 -2.85
C ALA A 137 10.58 18.47 -1.91
N GLY A 138 9.27 18.36 -2.14
CA GLY A 138 8.40 17.46 -1.38
C GLY A 138 8.75 15.98 -1.55
N VAL A 139 9.05 15.54 -2.78
CA VAL A 139 9.46 14.15 -3.06
C VAL A 139 10.80 13.83 -2.38
N LEU A 140 11.79 14.72 -2.50
CA LEU A 140 13.10 14.52 -1.86
C LEU A 140 12.99 14.52 -0.34
N GLY A 141 12.26 15.48 0.23
CA GLY A 141 12.03 15.57 1.67
C GLY A 141 11.26 14.36 2.21
N GLY A 142 10.18 13.97 1.53
CA GLY A 142 9.39 12.78 1.89
C GLY A 142 10.20 11.50 1.79
N THR A 143 11.03 11.35 0.76
CA THR A 143 11.93 10.19 0.59
C THR A 143 12.94 10.11 1.72
N ALA A 144 13.61 11.22 2.05
CA ALA A 144 14.56 11.27 3.16
C ALA A 144 13.89 10.94 4.51
N LEU A 145 12.66 11.44 4.72
CA LEU A 145 11.89 11.22 5.93
C LEU A 145 11.46 9.75 6.07
N VAL A 146 10.98 9.12 5.00
CA VAL A 146 10.63 7.70 4.98
C VAL A 146 11.85 6.81 5.22
N LEU A 147 12.99 7.11 4.61
CA LEU A 147 14.22 6.34 4.84
C LEU A 147 14.73 6.49 6.28
N GLY A 148 14.59 7.69 6.87
CA GLY A 148 14.95 7.94 8.26
C GLY A 148 14.04 7.20 9.25
N LEU A 149 12.72 7.35 9.10
CA LEU A 149 11.73 6.70 9.95
C LEU A 149 11.71 5.18 9.75
N GLY A 150 11.88 4.71 8.52
CA GLY A 150 11.93 3.28 8.19
C GLY A 150 13.05 2.56 8.93
N ARG A 151 14.21 3.22 9.12
CA ARG A 151 15.28 2.67 9.96
C ARG A 151 14.88 2.54 11.43
N ILE A 152 14.19 3.54 11.98
CA ILE A 152 13.73 3.50 13.37
C ILE A 152 12.69 2.40 13.55
N ILE A 153 11.72 2.30 12.64
CA ILE A 153 10.68 1.27 12.70
C ILE A 153 11.28 -0.13 12.53
N ALA A 154 12.28 -0.30 11.67
CA ALA A 154 12.99 -1.57 11.50
C ALA A 154 13.70 -2.04 12.78
N THR A 155 14.13 -1.11 13.66
CA THR A 155 14.68 -1.49 14.97
C THR A 155 13.62 -1.99 15.96
N LEU A 156 12.34 -1.72 15.70
CA LEU A 156 11.21 -2.12 16.54
C LEU A 156 10.47 -3.36 15.99
N LEU A 157 10.63 -3.68 14.70
CA LEU A 157 9.93 -4.76 14.00
C LEU A 157 10.94 -5.70 13.33
N PHE A 158 11.11 -6.90 13.89
CA PHE A 158 11.94 -7.94 13.31
C PHE A 158 11.33 -8.43 11.99
N GLY A 159 12.15 -8.57 10.94
CA GLY A 159 11.79 -9.24 9.68
C GLY A 159 11.11 -8.39 8.60
N VAL A 160 10.82 -7.11 8.83
CA VAL A 160 10.25 -6.24 7.78
C VAL A 160 11.37 -5.54 7.02
N THR A 161 11.60 -5.94 5.77
CA THR A 161 12.50 -5.22 4.85
C THR A 161 11.82 -3.90 4.45
N PRO A 162 12.24 -2.73 4.95
CA PRO A 162 11.42 -1.51 4.90
C PRO A 162 11.32 -0.86 3.52
N THR A 163 12.01 -1.42 2.52
CA THR A 163 12.24 -0.75 1.24
C THR A 163 12.28 -1.77 0.11
N ASP A 164 11.12 -2.29 -0.28
CA ASP A 164 10.97 -2.82 -1.63
C ASP A 164 11.03 -1.63 -2.62
N PRO A 165 12.05 -1.56 -3.50
CA PRO A 165 12.21 -0.44 -4.43
C PRO A 165 11.01 -0.27 -5.38
N LEU A 166 10.32 -1.37 -5.70
CA LEU A 166 9.19 -1.34 -6.62
C LEU A 166 7.95 -0.71 -5.97
N SER A 167 7.63 -1.12 -4.75
CA SER A 167 6.56 -0.51 -3.95
C SER A 167 6.83 0.97 -3.66
N PHE A 168 8.06 1.35 -3.35
CA PHE A 168 8.42 2.75 -3.13
C PHE A 168 8.33 3.59 -4.42
N GLY A 169 8.86 3.06 -5.53
CA GLY A 169 8.82 3.73 -6.83
C GLY A 169 7.41 3.98 -7.33
N THR A 170 6.51 3.01 -7.16
CA THR A 170 5.08 3.16 -7.51
C THR A 170 4.38 4.22 -6.67
N ALA A 171 4.62 4.26 -5.35
CA ALA A 171 4.07 5.28 -4.47
C ALA A 171 4.50 6.71 -4.86
N VAL A 172 5.79 6.91 -5.14
CA VAL A 172 6.32 8.21 -5.61
C VAL A 172 5.67 8.61 -6.94
N CYS A 173 5.56 7.68 -7.89
CA CYS A 173 4.91 7.96 -9.17
C CYS A 173 3.45 8.40 -9.00
N ILE A 174 2.68 7.72 -8.14
CA ILE A 174 1.29 8.08 -7.84
C ILE A 174 1.20 9.50 -7.27
N VAL A 175 2.02 9.83 -6.28
CA VAL A 175 2.03 11.18 -5.67
C VAL A 175 2.37 12.25 -6.69
N VAL A 176 3.37 12.01 -7.55
CA VAL A 176 3.74 12.96 -8.62
C VAL A 176 2.60 13.16 -9.62
N ILE A 177 1.94 12.08 -10.06
CA ILE A 177 0.78 12.16 -10.97
C ILE A 177 -0.35 12.97 -10.33
N VAL A 178 -0.66 12.71 -9.06
CA VAL A 178 -1.71 13.41 -8.31
C VAL A 178 -1.37 14.89 -8.14
N ALA A 179 -0.12 15.22 -7.82
CA ALA A 179 0.33 16.61 -7.70
C ALA A 179 0.22 17.38 -9.05
N LEU A 180 0.62 16.74 -10.15
CA LEU A 180 0.49 17.33 -11.49
C LEU A 180 -0.98 17.51 -11.88
N ALA A 181 -1.84 16.53 -11.60
CA ALA A 181 -3.28 16.63 -11.86
C ALA A 181 -3.92 17.75 -11.04
N ALA A 182 -3.58 17.85 -9.74
CA ALA A 182 -4.11 18.86 -8.84
C ALA A 182 -3.68 20.29 -9.23
N THR A 183 -2.46 20.48 -9.76
CA THR A 183 -1.94 21.79 -10.20
C THR A 183 -2.41 22.19 -11.60
N TYR A 184 -2.69 21.22 -12.50
CA TYR A 184 -3.16 21.50 -13.85
C TYR A 184 -4.58 22.10 -13.88
N LEU A 185 -5.47 21.64 -13.00
CA LEU A 185 -6.86 22.08 -12.95
C LEU A 185 -7.05 23.58 -12.68
N PRO A 186 -6.44 24.19 -11.64
CA PRO A 186 -6.58 25.63 -11.38
C PRO A 186 -5.94 26.49 -12.48
N VAL A 187 -4.81 26.05 -13.05
CA VAL A 187 -4.17 26.75 -14.19
C VAL A 187 -5.10 26.78 -15.40
N ARG A 188 -5.77 25.66 -15.71
CA ARG A 188 -6.75 25.60 -16.80
C ARG A 188 -7.94 26.52 -16.54
N ARG A 189 -8.45 26.55 -15.31
CA ARG A 189 -9.55 27.46 -14.92
C ARG A 189 -9.17 28.93 -15.08
N ALA A 190 -7.98 29.34 -14.66
CA ALA A 190 -7.53 30.73 -14.79
C ALA A 190 -7.43 31.21 -16.24
N LEU A 191 -7.12 30.30 -17.18
CA LEU A 191 -7.02 30.62 -18.60
C LEU A 191 -8.37 30.72 -19.32
N GLN A 192 -9.44 30.25 -18.69
CA GLN A 192 -10.82 30.39 -19.20
C GLN A 192 -11.46 31.72 -18.79
N ILE A 193 -10.85 32.46 -17.86
CA ILE A 193 -11.32 33.79 -17.45
C ILE A 193 -11.01 34.78 -18.57
N ASP A 194 -12.03 35.53 -18.99
CA ASP A 194 -11.95 36.46 -20.12
C ASP A 194 -11.03 37.66 -19.76
N PRO A 195 -9.95 37.93 -20.52
CA PRO A 195 -9.03 39.05 -20.25
C PRO A 195 -9.72 40.42 -20.24
N ALA A 196 -10.81 40.59 -20.99
CA ALA A 196 -11.60 41.82 -20.99
C ALA A 196 -12.37 42.04 -19.66
N ALA A 197 -12.79 40.95 -19.00
CA ALA A 197 -13.48 41.02 -17.72
C ALA A 197 -12.51 41.32 -16.55
N THR A 198 -11.23 41.00 -16.70
CA THR A 198 -10.19 41.21 -15.66
C THR A 198 -9.57 42.61 -15.66
N LEU A 199 -9.79 43.42 -16.70
CA LEU A 199 -9.31 44.81 -16.79
C LEU A 199 -10.37 45.86 -16.45
N ARG A 200 -11.63 45.45 -16.25
CA ARG A 200 -12.78 46.34 -16.02
C ARG A 200 -13.06 46.62 -14.53
N ASN A 201 -12.40 45.89 -13.62
CA ASN A 201 -12.41 46.11 -12.16
C ASN A 201 -10.98 46.29 -11.66
#